data_AF-A0A9D7TWL6-F1
#
_entry.id   AF-A0A9D7TWL6-F1
#
_cell.length_a   1.000
_cell.length_b   1.000
_cell.length_c   1.000
_cell.angle_alpha   90.00
_cell.angle_beta   90.00
_cell.angle_gamma   90.00
#
_symmetry.space_group_name_H-M   'P 1'
#
loop_
_entity.id
_entity.type
_entity.pdbx_description
1 polymer ?
#
loop_
_entity_poly.entity_id
_entity_poly.type
_entity_poly.pdbx_seq_one_letter_code
_entity_poly.pdbx_strand_id
1 'polypeptide(L)'
;MKITNGKILIFFGIIHPLLGISPFAFGKQFYGFSTKFFFKISDGLIEFPLLKGQMNYENFAAFWFFYFGLLLIPLGILLNYLERENNSIPKEFIWSYLIIVLIGVYMIPFSGMTIFMLPHAIYMLIKRNNKTTNR
;
A
#
# COMPACT_ATOMS: atom_id res chain seq x y z
N MET A 1 0.56 25.98 -2.90
CA MET A 1 1.47 24.82 -2.82
C MET A 1 0.82 23.62 -3.53
N LYS A 2 1.52 22.82 -4.32
CA LYS A 2 0.89 21.66 -5.00
C LYS A 2 0.56 20.58 -3.95
N ILE A 3 -0.73 20.24 -3.83
CA ILE A 3 -1.23 19.10 -3.06
C ILE A 3 -0.92 17.83 -3.86
N THR A 4 -0.07 16.97 -3.31
CA THR A 4 0.56 15.88 -4.09
C THR A 4 0.59 14.56 -3.36
N ASN A 5 0.71 14.54 -2.03
CA ASN A 5 1.02 13.31 -1.30
C ASN A 5 -0.17 12.34 -1.26
N GLY A 6 -1.37 12.86 -0.97
CA GLY A 6 -2.57 12.02 -1.01
C GLY A 6 -2.87 11.49 -2.41
N LYS A 7 -2.60 12.29 -3.46
CA LYS A 7 -2.73 11.86 -4.86
C LYS A 7 -1.73 10.76 -5.23
N ILE A 8 -0.48 10.85 -4.76
CA ILE A 8 0.53 9.80 -4.95
C ILE A 8 0.07 8.49 -4.31
N LEU A 9 -0.50 8.55 -3.10
CA LEU A 9 -0.98 7.36 -2.41
C LEU A 9 -2.21 6.74 -3.10
N ILE A 10 -3.15 7.57 -3.60
CA ILE A 10 -4.26 7.12 -4.44
C ILE A 10 -3.73 6.43 -5.71
N PHE A 11 -2.74 7.03 -6.37
CA PHE A 11 -2.12 6.47 -7.56
C PHE A 11 -1.51 5.09 -7.28
N PHE A 12 -0.78 4.93 -6.18
CA PHE A 12 -0.31 3.61 -5.75
C PHE A 12 -1.47 2.64 -5.49
N GLY A 13 -2.52 3.09 -4.82
CA GLY A 13 -3.72 2.28 -4.58
C GLY A 13 -4.46 1.86 -5.85
N ILE A 14 -4.31 2.58 -6.96
CA ILE A 14 -4.88 2.19 -8.27
C ILE A 14 -3.94 1.21 -9.00
N ILE A 15 -2.65 1.50 -9.07
CA ILE A 15 -1.71 0.66 -9.83
C ILE A 15 -1.52 -0.70 -9.15
N HIS A 16 -1.51 -0.73 -7.82
CA HIS A 16 -1.25 -1.95 -7.06
C HIS A 16 -2.25 -3.09 -7.38
N PRO A 17 -3.57 -2.88 -7.37
CA PRO A 17 -4.54 -3.90 -7.80
C PRO A 17 -4.47 -4.16 -9.30
N LEU A 18 -4.20 -3.14 -10.14
CA LEU A 18 -4.03 -3.33 -11.58
C LEU A 18 -2.86 -4.26 -11.91
N LEU A 19 -1.73 -4.11 -11.21
CA LEU A 19 -0.61 -5.05 -11.31
C LEU A 19 -1.03 -6.44 -10.85
N GLY A 20 -1.75 -6.54 -9.73
CA GLY A 20 -2.26 -7.82 -9.21
C GLY A 20 -3.10 -8.59 -10.21
N ILE A 21 -4.04 -7.93 -10.90
CA ILE A 21 -4.92 -8.56 -11.91
C ILE A 21 -4.27 -8.71 -13.29
N SER A 22 -3.07 -8.14 -13.49
CA SER A 22 -2.43 -8.17 -14.81
C SER A 22 -2.00 -9.59 -15.20
N PRO A 23 -2.01 -9.92 -16.50
CA PRO A 23 -1.54 -11.23 -16.98
C PRO A 23 -0.04 -11.46 -16.76
N PHE A 24 0.73 -10.40 -16.47
CA PHE A 24 2.16 -10.46 -16.18
C PHE A 24 2.47 -10.76 -14.70
N ALA A 25 1.45 -10.77 -13.83
CA ALA A 25 1.58 -11.12 -12.42
C ALA A 25 0.57 -12.22 -12.03
N PHE A 26 -0.51 -11.88 -11.31
CA PHE A 26 -1.45 -12.86 -10.73
C PHE A 26 -2.80 -12.94 -11.48
N GLY A 27 -2.85 -12.47 -12.73
CA GLY A 27 -4.11 -12.41 -13.50
C GLY A 27 -4.82 -13.76 -13.69
N LYS A 28 -4.07 -14.86 -13.83
CA LYS A 28 -4.66 -16.21 -13.96
C LYS A 28 -5.38 -16.64 -12.68
N GLN A 29 -4.79 -16.33 -11.53
CA GLN A 29 -5.35 -16.59 -10.20
C GLN A 29 -6.61 -15.75 -9.97
N PHE A 30 -6.55 -14.47 -10.33
CA PHE A 30 -7.71 -13.57 -10.27
C PHE A 30 -8.85 -14.00 -11.18
N TYR A 31 -8.56 -14.51 -12.37
CA TYR A 31 -9.58 -15.12 -13.23
C TYR A 31 -10.22 -16.33 -12.55
N GLY A 32 -9.44 -17.19 -11.90
CA GLY A 32 -9.97 -18.28 -11.07
C GLY A 32 -10.90 -17.79 -9.96
N PHE A 33 -10.50 -16.78 -9.19
CA PHE A 33 -11.33 -16.19 -8.13
C PHE A 33 -12.59 -15.50 -8.65
N SER A 34 -12.53 -14.85 -9.81
CA SER A 34 -13.68 -14.14 -10.39
C SER A 34 -14.81 -15.11 -10.77
N THR A 35 -14.49 -16.33 -11.21
CA THR A 35 -15.52 -17.38 -11.45
C THR A 35 -16.28 -17.79 -10.19
N LYS A 36 -15.73 -17.49 -9.00
CA LYS A 36 -16.36 -17.72 -7.69
C LYS A 36 -16.82 -16.42 -7.03
N PHE A 37 -16.92 -15.31 -7.77
CA PHE A 37 -17.25 -13.97 -7.23
C PHE A 37 -16.34 -13.54 -6.07
N PHE A 38 -15.07 -13.97 -6.09
CA PHE A 38 -14.11 -13.74 -5.00
C PHE A 38 -14.55 -14.32 -3.64
N PHE A 39 -15.46 -15.29 -3.63
CA PHE A 39 -15.88 -15.96 -2.41
C PHE A 39 -14.79 -16.92 -1.91
N LYS A 40 -14.52 -16.87 -0.60
CA LYS A 40 -13.64 -17.79 0.13
C LYS A 40 -12.25 -17.96 -0.52
N ILE A 41 -11.52 -16.85 -0.62
CA ILE A 41 -10.14 -16.84 -1.14
C ILE A 41 -9.12 -17.47 -0.18
N SER A 42 -9.50 -17.84 1.04
CA SER A 42 -8.66 -18.55 2.01
C SER A 42 -9.54 -19.35 2.96
N ASP A 43 -9.04 -20.50 3.42
CA ASP A 43 -9.61 -21.30 4.52
C ASP A 43 -9.27 -20.72 5.90
N GLY A 44 -8.58 -19.58 5.97
CA GLY A 44 -8.29 -18.86 7.19
C GLY A 44 -7.22 -19.53 8.03
N LEU A 45 -7.47 -19.65 9.35
CA LEU A 45 -6.48 -20.14 10.31
C LEU A 45 -5.98 -21.57 10.00
N ILE A 46 -6.77 -22.38 9.31
CA ILE A 46 -6.41 -23.75 8.93
C ILE A 46 -5.19 -23.77 8.00
N GLU A 47 -4.98 -22.72 7.20
CA GLU A 47 -3.82 -22.57 6.32
C GLU A 47 -2.53 -22.23 7.08
N PHE A 48 -2.60 -21.97 8.38
CA PHE A 48 -1.45 -21.54 9.17
C PHE A 48 -0.53 -22.74 9.49
N PRO A 49 0.80 -22.54 9.51
CA PRO A 49 1.75 -23.59 9.88
C PRO A 49 1.47 -24.23 11.24
N LEU A 50 0.91 -23.46 12.19
CA LEU A 50 0.50 -23.95 13.51
C LEU A 50 -0.51 -25.10 13.43
N LEU A 51 -1.37 -25.11 12.41
CA LEU A 51 -2.37 -26.15 12.15
C LEU A 51 -1.94 -27.12 11.04
N LYS A 52 -0.64 -27.17 10.73
CA LYS A 52 -0.06 -27.94 9.61
C LYS A 52 -0.61 -27.52 8.23
N GLY A 53 -1.15 -26.32 8.12
CA GLY A 53 -1.55 -25.73 6.85
C GLY A 53 -0.33 -25.35 5.99
N GLN A 54 -0.56 -25.22 4.68
CA GLN A 54 0.43 -24.75 3.73
C GLN A 54 0.04 -23.37 3.21
N MET A 55 1.02 -22.47 3.11
CA MET A 55 0.79 -21.13 2.57
C MET A 55 0.42 -21.21 1.09
N ASN A 56 -0.75 -20.70 0.76
CA ASN A 56 -1.14 -20.49 -0.63
C ASN A 56 -0.66 -19.11 -1.09
N TYR A 57 0.45 -19.11 -1.84
CA TYR A 57 1.05 -17.89 -2.38
C TYR A 57 0.11 -17.11 -3.31
N GLU A 58 -0.82 -17.80 -4.00
CA GLU A 58 -1.80 -17.18 -4.89
C GLU A 58 -2.84 -16.39 -4.10
N ASN A 59 -3.34 -16.95 -3.01
CA ASN A 59 -4.27 -16.29 -2.09
C ASN A 59 -3.60 -15.08 -1.41
N PHE A 60 -2.36 -15.26 -0.96
CA PHE A 60 -1.56 -14.20 -0.35
C PHE A 60 -1.33 -13.04 -1.31
N ALA A 61 -0.89 -13.34 -2.54
CA ALA A 61 -0.67 -12.33 -3.56
C ALA A 61 -1.96 -11.60 -3.95
N ALA A 62 -3.08 -12.31 -4.03
CA ALA A 62 -4.36 -11.70 -4.32
C ALA A 62 -4.81 -10.73 -3.23
N PHE A 63 -4.72 -11.13 -1.97
CA PHE A 63 -5.03 -10.21 -0.87
C PHE A 63 -4.09 -9.00 -0.83
N TRP A 64 -2.78 -9.24 -0.98
CA TRP A 64 -1.77 -8.20 -0.87
C TRP A 64 -1.78 -7.19 -2.02
N PHE A 65 -1.87 -7.63 -3.27
CA PHE A 65 -1.87 -6.70 -4.39
C PHE A 65 -3.23 -6.02 -4.58
N PHE A 66 -4.31 -6.76 -4.42
CA PHE A 66 -5.64 -6.26 -4.74
C PHE A 66 -6.31 -5.57 -3.57
N TYR A 67 -6.57 -6.29 -2.47
CA TYR A 67 -7.33 -5.73 -1.36
C TYR A 67 -6.56 -4.61 -0.64
N PHE A 68 -5.28 -4.83 -0.32
CA PHE A 68 -4.47 -3.76 0.29
C PHE A 68 -4.29 -2.56 -0.65
N GLY A 69 -4.14 -2.79 -1.96
CA GLY A 69 -4.15 -1.73 -2.96
C GLY A 69 -5.43 -0.88 -2.91
N LEU A 70 -6.59 -1.52 -2.87
CA LEU A 70 -7.87 -0.83 -2.70
C LEU A 70 -7.95 -0.04 -1.38
N LEU A 71 -7.36 -0.54 -0.29
CA LEU A 71 -7.29 0.18 1.00
C LEU A 71 -6.37 1.42 0.97
N LEU A 72 -5.37 1.47 0.09
CA LEU A 72 -4.54 2.67 -0.07
C LEU A 72 -5.32 3.85 -0.66
N ILE A 73 -6.38 3.60 -1.44
CA ILE A 73 -7.22 4.64 -2.04
C ILE A 73 -7.91 5.51 -0.97
N PRO A 74 -8.74 4.96 -0.05
CA PRO A 74 -9.38 5.76 0.99
C PRO A 74 -8.35 6.41 1.93
N LEU A 75 -7.21 5.76 2.21
CA LEU A 75 -6.13 6.37 2.97
C LEU A 75 -5.52 7.57 2.24
N GLY A 76 -5.32 7.46 0.93
CA GLY A 76 -4.84 8.55 0.08
C GLY A 76 -5.83 9.70 -0.03
N ILE A 77 -7.14 9.41 -0.08
CA ILE A 77 -8.21 10.42 -0.01
C ILE A 77 -8.17 11.16 1.33
N LEU A 78 -8.04 10.43 2.44
CA LEU A 78 -7.92 11.03 3.78
C LEU A 78 -6.67 11.91 3.88
N LEU A 79 -5.52 11.41 3.41
CA LEU A 79 -4.28 12.17 3.42
C LEU A 79 -4.36 13.42 2.53
N ASN A 80 -5.03 13.32 1.38
CA ASN A 80 -5.28 14.45 0.48
C ASN A 80 -6.17 15.50 1.14
N TYR A 81 -7.20 15.08 1.87
CA TYR A 81 -8.05 15.97 2.66
C TYR A 81 -7.24 16.70 3.75
N LEU A 82 -6.47 15.97 4.55
CA LEU A 82 -5.63 16.57 5.60
C LEU A 82 -4.57 17.53 5.04
N GLU A 83 -3.94 17.18 3.92
CA GLU A 83 -2.96 18.05 3.25
C GLU A 83 -3.59 19.34 2.73
N ARG A 84 -4.85 19.27 2.25
CA ARG A 84 -5.62 20.44 1.78
C ARG A 84 -6.00 21.37 2.91
N GLU A 85 -6.64 20.84 3.95
CA GLU A 85 -7.17 21.65 5.05
C GLU A 85 -6.04 22.31 5.86
N ASN A 86 -4.98 21.54 6.19
CA ASN A 86 -3.91 22.04 7.06
C ASN A 86 -2.75 22.67 6.26
N ASN A 87 -2.81 22.67 4.93
CA ASN A 87 -1.70 22.98 4.03
C ASN A 87 -0.42 22.17 4.32
N SER A 88 -0.52 21.07 5.07
CA SER A 88 0.58 20.19 5.49
C SER A 88 0.04 18.92 6.11
N ILE A 89 0.85 17.86 6.09
CA ILE A 89 0.52 16.58 6.73
C ILE A 89 1.03 16.60 8.19
N PRO A 90 0.27 16.04 9.16
CA PRO A 90 0.73 15.86 10.55
C PRO A 90 2.08 15.13 10.65
N LYS A 91 2.94 15.48 11.63
CA LYS A 91 4.31 14.88 11.73
C LYS A 91 4.19 13.44 12.17
N GLU A 92 3.23 13.22 13.04
CA GLU A 92 2.88 11.97 13.66
C GLU A 92 2.63 10.94 12.55
N PHE A 93 1.82 11.32 11.55
CA PHE A 93 1.57 10.48 10.37
C PHE A 93 2.84 10.22 9.53
N ILE A 94 3.63 11.25 9.25
CA ILE A 94 4.84 11.10 8.41
C ILE A 94 5.84 10.14 9.07
N TRP A 95 6.10 10.31 10.37
CA TRP A 95 7.02 9.45 11.11
C TRP A 95 6.48 8.03 11.27
N SER A 96 5.20 7.87 11.63
CA SER A 96 4.60 6.53 11.73
C SER A 96 4.65 5.81 10.38
N TYR A 97 4.33 6.51 9.29
CA TYR A 97 4.40 5.96 7.94
C TYR A 97 5.84 5.58 7.56
N LEU A 98 6.82 6.45 7.82
CA LEU A 98 8.23 6.17 7.53
C LEU A 98 8.75 4.94 8.29
N ILE A 99 8.42 4.79 9.58
CA ILE A 99 8.82 3.62 10.37
C ILE A 99 8.25 2.33 9.77
N ILE A 100 6.96 2.31 9.45
CA ILE A 100 6.31 1.15 8.82
C ILE A 100 6.96 0.84 7.46
N VAL A 101 7.27 1.86 6.67
CA VAL A 101 7.95 1.67 5.38
C VAL A 101 9.35 1.10 5.57
N LEU A 102 10.14 1.59 6.54
CA LEU A 102 11.48 1.07 6.82
C LEU A 102 11.46 -0.39 7.27
N ILE A 103 10.49 -0.78 8.09
CA ILE A 103 10.29 -2.19 8.46
C ILE A 103 10.00 -3.02 7.21
N GLY A 104 9.09 -2.55 6.34
CA GLY A 104 8.79 -3.22 5.07
C GLY A 104 9.99 -3.34 4.14
N VAL A 105 10.81 -2.30 4.03
CA VAL A 105 12.06 -2.30 3.25
C VAL A 105 13.06 -3.30 3.82
N TYR A 106 13.21 -3.37 5.14
CA TYR A 106 14.08 -4.34 5.78
C TYR A 106 13.62 -5.78 5.54
N MET A 107 12.31 -6.03 5.65
CA MET A 107 11.73 -7.36 5.44
C MET A 107 11.76 -7.81 3.97
N ILE A 108 11.55 -6.89 3.02
CA ILE A 108 11.50 -7.18 1.59
C ILE A 108 12.26 -6.09 0.81
N PRO A 109 13.60 -6.16 0.74
CA PRO A 109 14.45 -5.10 0.20
C PRO A 109 14.18 -4.76 -1.27
N PHE A 110 13.77 -5.74 -2.08
CA PHE A 110 13.42 -5.52 -3.48
C PHE A 110 11.91 -5.59 -3.69
N SER A 111 11.21 -4.52 -3.33
CA SER A 111 9.74 -4.44 -3.42
C SER A 111 9.25 -3.02 -3.71
N GLY A 112 7.94 -2.87 -3.93
CA GLY A 112 7.31 -1.56 -4.06
C GLY A 112 7.45 -0.68 -2.82
N MET A 113 7.70 -1.27 -1.65
CA MET A 113 8.00 -0.52 -0.42
C MET A 113 9.28 0.30 -0.60
N THR A 114 10.34 -0.35 -1.10
CA THR A 114 11.65 0.28 -1.34
C THR A 114 11.62 1.24 -2.51
N ILE A 115 11.03 0.82 -3.63
CA ILE A 115 11.13 1.56 -4.89
C ILE A 115 10.17 2.76 -4.92
N PHE A 116 9.00 2.66 -4.28
CA PHE A 116 7.97 3.70 -4.35
C PHE A 116 7.65 4.33 -3.00
N MET A 117 7.37 3.54 -1.98
CA MET A 117 6.86 4.07 -0.71
C MET A 117 7.93 4.78 0.11
N LEU A 118 9.18 4.30 0.10
CA LEU A 118 10.29 4.92 0.80
C LEU A 118 10.65 6.30 0.22
N PRO A 119 10.86 6.47 -1.11
CA PRO A 119 11.02 7.79 -1.69
C PRO A 119 9.86 8.74 -1.38
N HIS A 120 8.62 8.25 -1.38
CA HIS A 120 7.45 9.05 -1.02
C HIS A 120 7.47 9.49 0.47
N ALA A 121 7.85 8.60 1.39
CA ALA A 121 7.99 8.93 2.81
C ALA A 121 9.07 9.99 3.05
N ILE A 122 10.23 9.85 2.41
CA ILE A 122 11.33 10.82 2.47
C ILE A 122 10.89 12.16 1.87
N TYR A 123 10.20 12.15 0.73
CA TYR A 123 9.64 13.34 0.11
C TYR A 123 8.69 14.11 1.05
N MET A 124 7.79 13.40 1.75
CA MET A 124 6.92 14.01 2.75
C MET A 124 7.70 14.70 3.87
N LEU A 125 8.78 14.07 4.36
CA LEU A 125 9.63 14.62 5.41
C LEU A 125 10.38 15.89 4.95
N ILE A 126 11.01 15.85 3.77
CA ILE A 126 11.73 17.00 3.19
C ILE A 126 10.77 18.18 2.95
N LYS A 127 9.60 17.92 2.33
CA LYS A 127 8.59 18.94 2.05
C LYS A 127 8.12 19.64 3.34
N ARG A 128 7.98 18.88 4.43
CA ARG A 128 7.61 19.43 5.74
C ARG A 128 8.71 20.32 6.31
N ASN A 129 9.96 19.87 6.32
CA ASN A 129 11.06 20.62 6.91
C ASN A 129 11.25 21.99 6.23
N ASN A 130 11.13 22.03 4.91
CA ASN A 130 11.19 23.28 4.14
C ASN A 130 10.05 24.26 4.48
N LYS A 131 8.91 23.78 5.00
CA LYS A 131 7.81 24.63 5.46
C LYS A 131 8.08 25.22 6.84
N THR A 132 8.74 24.48 7.73
CA THR A 132 9.13 24.96 9.06
C THR A 132 10.19 26.05 8.97
N THR A 133 11.16 25.94 8.04
CA THR A 133 12.24 26.92 7.87
C THR A 133 11.76 28.25 7.24
N ASN A 134 10.65 28.24 6.50
CA ASN A 134 10.08 29.42 5.83
C ASN A 134 8.96 30.11 6.64
N ARG A 135 8.81 29.79 7.92
CA ARG A 135 7.92 30.46 8.87
C ARG A 135 8.74 31.13 9.95
#